data_AF-A0A7W4EIG8-F1
#
_entry.id   AF-A0A7W4EIG8-F1
#
_cell.length_a   1.000
_cell.length_b   1.000
_cell.length_c   1.000
_cell.angle_alpha   90.00
_cell.angle_beta   90.00
_cell.angle_gamma   90.00
#
_symmetry.space_group_name_H-M   'P 1'
#
loop_
_entity.id
_entity.type
_entity.pdbx_description
1 polymer ?
#
loop_
_entity_poly.entity_id
_entity_poly.type
_entity_poly.pdbx_seq_one_letter_code
_entity_poly.pdbx_strand_id
1 'polypeptide(L)'
;MKIVNTQFRTEEPLTWDEIKELITTGIYEEDFIVLFDKKSKNYIQMAEDEKGFVVESRVYDEGSFTHYRTFVEESEAAIPFFEKYFNDKSIDFSAWENVTDEFLS
;
A
#
# COMPACT_ATOMS: atom_id res chain seq x y z
N MET A 1 -5.55 3.16 -13.63
CA MET A 1 -4.78 1.94 -13.95
C MET A 1 -3.83 1.74 -12.81
N LYS A 2 -3.81 0.55 -12.22
CA LYS A 2 -2.94 0.25 -11.10
C LYS A 2 -1.60 -0.27 -11.60
N ILE A 3 -0.54 0.19 -10.96
CA ILE A 3 0.84 -0.19 -11.23
C ILE A 3 1.55 -0.48 -9.91
N VAL A 4 2.50 -1.40 -9.95
CA VAL A 4 3.34 -1.75 -8.83
C VAL A 4 4.70 -1.07 -8.97
N ASN A 5 5.17 -0.52 -7.86
CA ASN A 5 6.56 -0.10 -7.71
C ASN A 5 7.16 -0.81 -6.50
N THR A 6 8.39 -1.27 -6.66
CA THR A 6 9.22 -1.86 -5.60
C THR A 6 10.64 -1.31 -5.73
N GLN A 7 11.59 -1.83 -4.98
CA GLN A 7 13.01 -1.54 -5.21
C GLN A 7 13.49 -1.95 -6.61
N PHE A 8 12.92 -3.02 -7.19
CA PHE A 8 13.38 -3.61 -8.46
C PHE A 8 12.40 -3.45 -9.63
N ARG A 9 11.17 -3.01 -9.36
CA ARG A 9 10.09 -2.86 -10.35
C ARG A 9 9.66 -1.41 -10.44
N THR A 10 9.46 -0.92 -11.67
CA THR A 10 9.01 0.47 -11.91
C THR A 10 7.78 0.47 -12.81
N GLU A 11 6.68 0.97 -12.28
CA GLU A 11 5.40 1.13 -12.95
C GLU A 11 4.86 -0.14 -13.64
N GLU A 12 5.13 -1.32 -13.06
CA GLU A 12 4.72 -2.59 -13.67
C GLU A 12 3.23 -2.89 -13.46
N PRO A 13 2.45 -3.19 -14.51
CA PRO A 13 1.09 -3.66 -14.35
C PRO A 13 1.12 -5.15 -13.98
N LEU A 14 0.72 -5.48 -12.75
CA LEU A 14 0.63 -6.86 -12.26
C LEU A 14 -0.82 -7.29 -12.06
N THR A 15 -1.07 -8.57 -12.26
CA THR A 15 -2.32 -9.24 -11.89
C THR A 15 -2.45 -9.33 -10.37
N TRP A 16 -3.67 -9.62 -9.89
CA TRP A 16 -3.89 -9.80 -8.46
C TRP A 16 -3.07 -10.96 -7.88
N ASP A 17 -2.95 -12.08 -8.60
CA ASP A 17 -2.19 -13.24 -8.13
C ASP A 17 -0.69 -12.91 -7.99
N GLU A 18 -0.12 -12.14 -8.92
CA GLU A 18 1.27 -11.66 -8.85
C GLU A 18 1.48 -10.67 -7.69
N ILE A 19 0.53 -9.75 -7.45
CA ILE A 19 0.60 -8.84 -6.29
C ILE A 19 0.53 -9.62 -4.98
N LYS A 20 -0.34 -10.63 -4.91
CA LYS A 20 -0.47 -11.49 -3.73
C LYS A 20 0.80 -12.29 -3.47
N GLU A 21 1.44 -12.80 -4.53
CA GLU A 21 2.75 -13.46 -4.45
C GLU A 21 3.81 -12.49 -3.92
N LEU A 22 3.87 -11.26 -4.45
CA LEU A 22 4.78 -10.24 -3.93
C LEU A 22 4.56 -9.98 -2.43
N ILE A 23 3.31 -9.85 -1.97
CA ILE A 23 3.01 -9.64 -0.55
C ILE A 23 3.48 -10.84 0.30
N THR A 24 3.24 -12.07 -0.18
CA THR A 24 3.50 -13.29 0.60
C THR A 24 4.99 -13.63 0.66
N THR A 25 5.70 -13.49 -0.47
CA THR A 25 7.08 -13.97 -0.60
C THR A 25 8.04 -12.90 -1.11
N GLY A 26 7.60 -12.04 -2.02
CA GLY A 26 8.45 -11.03 -2.65
C GLY A 26 8.90 -9.91 -1.69
N ILE A 27 8.10 -9.55 -0.69
CA ILE A 27 8.38 -8.42 0.21
C ILE A 27 9.76 -8.50 0.88
N TYR A 28 10.21 -9.73 1.22
CA TYR A 28 11.50 -9.97 1.88
C TYR A 28 12.72 -9.70 1.00
N GLU A 29 12.52 -9.52 -0.31
CA GLU A 29 13.56 -9.14 -1.26
C GLU A 29 13.33 -7.73 -1.82
N GLU A 30 12.06 -7.35 -2.03
CA GLU A 30 11.65 -6.15 -2.77
C GLU A 30 11.71 -4.84 -1.96
N ASP A 31 12.06 -4.89 -0.66
CA ASP A 31 12.14 -3.80 0.34
C ASP A 31 10.78 -3.17 0.67
N PHE A 32 10.04 -2.80 -0.37
CA PHE A 32 8.69 -2.27 -0.28
C PHE A 32 7.84 -2.70 -1.48
N ILE A 33 6.53 -2.64 -1.31
CA ILE A 33 5.54 -2.85 -2.37
C ILE A 33 4.55 -1.69 -2.35
N VAL A 34 4.51 -0.91 -3.44
CA VAL A 34 3.53 0.18 -3.64
C VAL A 34 2.57 -0.21 -4.76
N LEU A 35 1.28 -0.29 -4.46
CA LEU A 35 0.22 -0.38 -5.46
C LEU A 35 -0.38 1.02 -5.69
N PHE A 36 0.04 1.66 -6.78
CA PHE A 36 -0.33 3.04 -7.11
C PHE A 36 -1.43 3.09 -8.17
N ASP A 37 -2.44 3.95 -8.00
CA ASP A 37 -3.44 4.20 -9.02
C ASP A 37 -3.13 5.50 -9.78
N LYS A 38 -2.75 5.39 -11.05
CA LYS A 38 -2.45 6.55 -11.91
C LYS A 38 -3.61 7.54 -12.07
N LYS A 39 -4.87 7.09 -11.89
CA LYS A 39 -6.04 7.95 -12.07
C LYS A 39 -6.25 8.89 -10.88
N SER A 40 -6.27 8.34 -9.67
CA SER A 40 -6.50 9.10 -8.44
C SER A 40 -5.23 9.66 -7.81
N LYS A 41 -4.06 9.13 -8.19
CA LYS A 41 -2.77 9.32 -7.52
C LYS A 41 -2.72 8.75 -6.09
N ASN A 42 -3.74 7.99 -5.70
CA ASN A 42 -3.74 7.27 -4.44
C ASN A 42 -2.73 6.11 -4.51
N TYR A 43 -2.35 5.61 -3.33
CA TYR A 43 -1.64 4.35 -3.22
C TYR A 43 -1.98 3.63 -1.93
N ILE A 44 -1.71 2.33 -1.93
CA ILE A 44 -1.42 1.54 -0.73
C ILE A 44 0.00 1.00 -0.85
N GLN A 45 0.72 0.99 0.26
CA GLN A 45 2.08 0.45 0.34
C GLN A 45 2.28 -0.43 1.56
N MET A 46 3.28 -1.30 1.47
CA MET A 46 3.78 -2.10 2.57
C MET A 46 5.31 -2.13 2.51
N ALA A 47 5.96 -2.09 3.67
CA ALA A 47 7.39 -2.28 3.84
C ALA A 47 7.66 -3.04 5.15
N GLU A 48 8.84 -3.67 5.26
CA GLU A 48 9.27 -4.26 6.53
C GLU A 48 9.45 -3.18 7.61
N ASP A 49 9.09 -3.53 8.84
CA ASP A 49 9.28 -2.73 10.05
C ASP A 49 9.88 -3.62 11.17
N GLU A 50 10.41 -3.02 12.25
CA GLU A 50 11.15 -3.75 13.30
C GLU A 50 10.40 -4.97 13.90
N LYS A 51 9.07 -4.98 13.82
CA LYS A 51 8.20 -6.00 14.43
C LYS A 51 7.27 -6.72 13.45
N GLY A 52 7.43 -6.50 12.15
CA GLY A 52 6.53 -7.03 11.13
C GLY A 52 6.54 -6.12 9.91
N PHE A 53 5.39 -5.54 9.59
CA PHE A 53 5.22 -4.71 8.40
C PHE A 53 4.43 -3.46 8.72
N VAL A 54 4.89 -2.33 8.20
CA VAL A 54 4.11 -1.11 8.12
C VAL A 54 3.28 -1.14 6.86
N VAL A 55 2.00 -0.78 6.96
CA VAL A 55 1.10 -0.61 5.82
C VAL A 55 0.59 0.82 5.83
N GLU A 56 0.75 1.52 4.72
CA GLU A 56 0.30 2.90 4.59
C GLU A 56 -0.58 3.10 3.36
N SER A 57 -1.50 4.07 3.43
CA SER A 57 -2.31 4.45 2.27
C SER A 57 -2.52 5.95 2.22
N ARG A 58 -2.30 6.52 1.03
CA ARG A 58 -2.58 7.92 0.75
C ARG A 58 -3.83 8.04 -0.10
N VAL A 59 -4.76 8.87 0.36
CA VAL A 59 -6.03 9.16 -0.31
C VAL A 59 -6.12 10.66 -0.58
N TYR A 60 -6.28 11.03 -1.85
CA TYR A 60 -6.50 12.41 -2.28
C TYR A 60 -7.99 12.76 -2.25
N ASP A 61 -8.30 13.93 -1.72
CA ASP A 61 -9.64 14.53 -1.72
C ASP A 61 -9.56 16.04 -1.98
N GLU A 62 -10.27 16.52 -3.00
CA GLU A 62 -10.42 17.93 -3.38
C GLU A 62 -9.15 18.81 -3.26
N GLY A 63 -8.00 18.30 -3.70
CA GLY A 63 -6.74 19.05 -3.72
C GLY A 63 -5.91 18.94 -2.43
N SER A 64 -6.38 18.17 -1.46
CA SER A 64 -5.64 17.74 -0.26
C SER A 64 -5.41 16.23 -0.28
N PHE A 65 -4.64 15.70 0.67
CA PHE A 65 -4.54 14.27 0.90
C PHE A 65 -4.64 13.96 2.39
N THR A 66 -5.07 12.74 2.70
CA THR A 66 -4.88 12.12 4.01
C THR A 66 -3.96 10.92 3.87
N HIS A 67 -3.01 10.77 4.79
CA HIS A 67 -2.09 9.64 4.84
C HIS A 67 -2.39 8.81 6.09
N TYR A 68 -2.69 7.53 5.89
CA TYR A 68 -3.01 6.59 6.96
C TYR A 68 -1.90 5.55 7.13
N ARG A 69 -1.65 5.12 8.37
CA ARG A 69 -0.68 4.07 8.73
C ARG A 69 -1.33 3.04 9.65
N THR A 70 -0.97 1.77 9.46
CA THR A 70 -1.19 0.69 10.41
C THR A 70 -0.01 -0.27 10.39
N PHE A 71 0.01 -1.22 11.32
CA PHE A 71 1.04 -2.25 11.42
C PHE A 71 0.40 -3.64 11.43
N VAL A 72 1.08 -4.60 10.81
CA VAL A 72 0.71 -6.01 10.83
C VAL A 72 1.92 -6.88 11.15
N GLU A 73 1.72 -7.99 11.87
CA GLU A 73 2.82 -8.87 12.27
C GLU A 73 3.32 -9.74 11.10
N GLU A 74 2.39 -10.24 10.27
CA GLU A 74 2.68 -11.08 9.10
C GLU A 74 2.27 -10.34 7.81
N SER A 75 3.02 -10.51 6.72
CA SER A 75 2.77 -9.78 5.47
C SER A 75 1.42 -10.15 4.86
N GLU A 76 0.98 -11.40 5.03
CA GLU A 76 -0.31 -11.89 4.56
C GLU A 76 -1.50 -11.10 5.14
N ALA A 77 -1.35 -10.49 6.31
CA ALA A 77 -2.37 -9.64 6.90
C ALA A 77 -2.58 -8.33 6.12
N ALA A 78 -1.67 -7.93 5.23
CA ALA A 78 -1.86 -6.82 4.31
C ALA A 78 -2.74 -7.17 3.09
N ILE A 79 -2.88 -8.46 2.75
CA ILE A 79 -3.62 -8.93 1.56
C ILE A 79 -5.04 -8.34 1.48
N PRO A 80 -5.86 -8.33 2.55
CA PRO A 80 -7.22 -7.79 2.46
C PRO A 80 -7.26 -6.29 2.13
N PHE A 81 -6.24 -5.51 2.52
CA PHE A 81 -6.16 -4.09 2.20
C PHE A 81 -5.78 -3.87 0.75
N PHE A 82 -4.76 -4.59 0.27
CA PHE A 82 -4.33 -4.56 -1.13
C PHE A 82 -5.43 -5.09 -2.06
N GLU A 83 -6.18 -6.12 -1.67
CA GLU A 83 -7.29 -6.67 -2.46
C GLU A 83 -8.43 -5.66 -2.60
N LYS A 84 -8.83 -5.01 -1.49
CA LYS A 84 -9.84 -3.94 -1.51
C LYS A 84 -9.40 -2.82 -2.44
N TYR A 85 -8.16 -2.35 -2.27
CA TYR A 85 -7.60 -1.30 -3.11
C TYR A 85 -7.60 -1.71 -4.58
N PHE A 86 -7.06 -2.89 -4.90
CA PHE A 86 -6.98 -3.44 -6.27
C PHE A 86 -8.35 -3.43 -6.97
N ASN A 87 -9.41 -3.78 -6.25
CA ASN A 87 -10.78 -3.84 -6.75
C ASN A 87 -11.59 -2.52 -6.62
N ASP A 88 -10.92 -1.39 -6.37
CA ASP A 88 -11.55 -0.08 -6.18
C ASP A 88 -12.62 -0.05 -5.07
N LYS A 89 -12.44 -0.89 -4.04
CA LYS A 89 -13.28 -0.93 -2.83
C LYS A 89 -12.66 -0.07 -1.75
N SER A 90 -13.51 0.60 -0.98
CA SER A 90 -13.09 1.42 0.16
C SER A 90 -12.42 0.58 1.25
N ILE A 91 -11.31 1.09 1.77
CA ILE A 91 -10.66 0.60 2.99
C ILE A 91 -11.30 1.35 4.17
N ASP A 92 -11.55 0.64 5.26
CA ASP A 92 -11.97 1.25 6.52
C ASP A 92 -10.71 1.66 7.29
N PHE A 93 -10.48 2.97 7.38
CA PHE A 93 -9.32 3.55 8.06
C PHE A 93 -9.60 3.90 9.52
N SER A 94 -10.76 3.55 10.09
CA SER A 94 -11.14 3.93 11.46
C SER A 94 -10.17 3.43 12.55
N ALA A 95 -9.46 2.33 12.28
CA ALA A 95 -8.43 1.77 13.15
C ALA A 95 -7.00 2.15 12.75
N TRP A 96 -6.82 2.95 11.68
CA TRP A 96 -5.51 3.38 11.20
C TRP A 96 -5.17 4.75 11.78
N GLU A 97 -3.89 5.00 12.00
CA GLU A 97 -3.40 6.31 12.44
C GLU A 97 -3.39 7.28 11.26
N ASN A 98 -3.86 8.52 11.46
CA ASN A 98 -3.69 9.60 10.48
C ASN A 98 -2.34 10.28 10.71
N VAL A 99 -1.43 10.09 9.76
CA VAL A 99 -0.03 10.58 9.80
C VAL A 99 0.22 11.67 8.75
N THR A 100 -0.84 12.33 8.27
CA THR A 100 -0.76 13.35 7.21
C THR A 100 0.24 14.46 7.53
N ASP A 101 0.28 14.91 8.79
CA ASP A 101 1.13 16.01 9.24
C ASP A 101 2.64 15.70 9.11
N GLU A 102 3.05 14.42 9.08
CA GLU A 102 4.44 14.02 8.84
C GLU A 102 4.93 14.37 7.42
N PHE A 103 4.01 14.67 6.50
CA PHE A 103 4.28 14.86 5.06
C PHE A 103 3.93 16.26 4.54
N LEU A 104 3.62 17.22 5.42
CA LEU A 104 3.26 18.60 5.05
C LEU A 104 4.43 19.61 5.17
N SER A 105 5.67 19.13 5.33
CA SER A 105 6.88 19.94 5.48
C SER A 105 7.29 20.69 4.22
#